data_AF-A0A925S7C7-F1
#
_entry.id   AF-A0A925S7C7-F1
#
_cell.length_a   1.000
_cell.length_b   1.000
_cell.length_c   1.000
_cell.angle_alpha   90.00
_cell.angle_beta   90.00
_cell.angle_gamma   90.00
#
_symmetry.space_group_name_H-M   'P 1'
#
loop_
_entity.id
_entity.type
_entity.pdbx_description
1 polymer ?
#
loop_
_entity_poly.entity_id
_entity_poly.type
_entity_poly.pdbx_seq_one_letter_code
_entity_poly.pdbx_strand_id
1 'polypeptide(L)'
;MSTAVNYLLIVPLCVSMLLFALGSATVISMNKGGHPRTVYWNKIFSGLGYLVLTLQGAVVLPYLSGGQALLTLLASVAFAALGIFLLNWGVKLRKKALGK
;
A
#
# COMPACT_ATOMS: atom_id res chain seq x y z
N MET A 1 16.29 -20.89 4.86
CA MET A 1 15.66 -19.68 5.43
C MET A 1 15.02 -20.05 6.76
N SER A 2 15.29 -19.29 7.82
CA SER A 2 14.66 -19.50 9.15
C SER A 2 13.16 -19.21 9.08
N THR A 3 12.36 -19.92 9.88
CA THR A 3 10.90 -19.70 10.03
C THR A 3 10.58 -18.22 10.32
N ALA A 4 11.42 -17.54 11.09
CA ALA A 4 11.29 -16.11 11.38
C ALA A 4 11.33 -15.22 10.13
N VAL A 5 12.18 -15.56 9.14
CA VAL A 5 12.29 -14.83 7.87
C VAL A 5 11.04 -15.06 7.02
N ASN A 6 10.47 -16.27 7.04
CA ASN A 6 9.21 -16.54 6.35
C ASN A 6 8.05 -15.73 6.94
N TYR A 7 7.95 -15.61 8.27
CA TYR A 7 6.94 -14.77 8.91
C TYR A 7 7.13 -13.27 8.60
N LEU A 8 8.38 -12.80 8.55
CA LEU A 8 8.70 -11.42 8.16
C LEU A 8 8.32 -11.07 6.72
N LEU A 9 8.17 -12.08 5.84
CA LEU A 9 7.74 -11.89 4.46
C LEU A 9 6.24 -12.08 4.28
N ILE A 10 5.65 -13.07 4.94
CA ILE A 10 4.23 -13.41 4.79
C ILE A 10 3.34 -12.37 5.46
N VAL A 11 3.70 -11.90 6.66
CA VAL A 11 2.85 -10.96 7.43
C VAL A 11 2.64 -9.63 6.69
N PRO A 12 3.68 -8.94 6.18
CA PRO A 12 3.50 -7.73 5.39
C PRO A 12 2.68 -7.97 4.11
N LEU A 13 2.87 -9.13 3.47
CA LEU A 13 2.11 -9.50 2.28
C LEU A 13 0.61 -9.61 2.60
N CYS A 14 0.25 -10.36 3.64
CA CYS A 14 -1.14 -10.51 4.08
C CYS A 14 -1.77 -9.17 4.48
N VAL A 15 -1.02 -8.32 5.20
CA VAL A 15 -1.48 -6.98 5.58
C VAL A 15 -1.72 -6.12 4.33
N SER A 16 -0.81 -6.16 3.35
CA SER A 16 -0.99 -5.42 2.09
C SER A 16 -2.22 -5.90 1.31
N MET A 17 -2.45 -7.22 1.23
CA MET A 17 -3.63 -7.80 0.58
C MET A 17 -4.93 -7.37 1.26
N LEU A 18 -4.98 -7.36 2.59
CA LEU A 18 -6.13 -6.86 3.35
C LEU A 18 -6.39 -5.38 3.08
N LEU A 19 -5.34 -4.55 3.06
CA LEU A 19 -5.46 -3.12 2.77
C LEU A 19 -5.94 -2.85 1.34
N PHE A 20 -5.47 -3.62 0.36
CA PHE A 20 -5.96 -3.53 -1.02
C PHE A 20 -7.38 -4.07 -1.16
N ALA A 21 -7.76 -5.12 -0.43
CA ALA A 21 -9.12 -5.64 -0.41
C ALA A 21 -10.11 -4.63 0.20
N LEU A 22 -9.71 -3.93 1.27
CA LEU A 22 -10.49 -2.82 1.84
C LEU A 22 -10.59 -1.66 0.84
N GLY A 23 -9.50 -1.34 0.14
CA GLY A 23 -9.48 -0.35 -0.94
C GLY A 23 -10.46 -0.70 -2.06
N SER A 24 -10.39 -1.91 -2.60
CA SER A 24 -11.29 -2.37 -3.68
C SER A 24 -12.74 -2.46 -3.21
N ALA A 25 -13.00 -2.91 -1.97
CA ALA A 25 -14.33 -2.89 -1.37
C ALA A 25 -14.91 -1.47 -1.29
N THR A 26 -14.09 -0.47 -0.95
CA THR A 26 -14.53 0.94 -0.97
C THR A 26 -14.80 1.49 -2.37
N VAL A 27 -14.09 1.04 -3.42
CA VAL A 27 -14.41 1.38 -4.82
C VAL A 27 -15.73 0.74 -5.26
N ILE A 28 -15.91 -0.54 -4.96
CA ILE A 28 -17.15 -1.27 -5.28
C ILE A 28 -18.34 -0.62 -4.58
N SER A 29 -18.18 -0.21 -3.32
CA SER A 29 -19.19 0.54 -2.58
C SER A 29 -19.53 1.86 -3.28
N MET A 30 -18.53 2.64 -3.71
CA MET A 30 -18.74 3.89 -4.45
C MET A 30 -19.55 3.68 -5.75
N ASN A 31 -19.19 2.67 -6.56
CA ASN A 31 -19.89 2.37 -7.82
C ASN A 31 -21.34 1.93 -7.62
N LYS A 32 -21.71 1.45 -6.43
CA LYS A 32 -23.08 1.07 -6.06
C LYS A 32 -23.87 2.19 -5.38
N GLY A 33 -23.41 3.44 -5.48
CA GLY A 33 -24.06 4.59 -4.83
C GLY A 33 -23.61 4.84 -3.39
N GLY A 34 -22.46 4.27 -2.99
CA GLY A 34 -21.87 4.49 -1.67
C GLY A 34 -21.45 5.95 -1.44
N HIS A 35 -21.48 6.36 -0.18
CA HIS A 35 -21.24 7.74 0.25
C HIS A 35 -19.87 8.26 -0.25
N PRO A 36 -19.75 9.45 -0.85
CA PRO A 36 -18.48 9.99 -1.37
C PRO A 36 -17.33 10.09 -0.34
N ARG A 37 -17.63 9.93 0.95
CA ARG A 37 -16.66 9.78 2.05
C ARG A 37 -15.86 8.47 1.97
N THR A 38 -16.26 7.48 1.19
CA THR A 38 -15.52 6.21 1.04
C THR A 38 -14.30 6.34 0.10
N VAL A 39 -14.28 7.35 -0.77
CA VAL A 39 -13.23 7.53 -1.79
C VAL A 39 -11.89 7.93 -1.17
N TYR A 40 -11.88 8.77 -0.14
CA TYR A 40 -10.63 9.15 0.51
C TYR A 40 -10.03 8.01 1.32
N TRP A 41 -10.87 7.19 1.96
CA TRP A 41 -10.44 5.98 2.69
C TRP A 41 -9.82 4.96 1.77
N ASN A 42 -10.39 4.73 0.57
CA ASN A 42 -9.77 3.90 -0.45
C ASN A 42 -8.32 4.32 -0.73
N LYS A 43 -8.12 5.62 -0.99
CA LYS A 43 -6.79 6.17 -1.30
C LYS A 43 -5.83 6.06 -0.13
N ILE A 44 -6.32 6.21 1.11
CA ILE A 44 -5.52 6.01 2.32
C ILE A 44 -5.12 4.53 2.48
N PHE A 45 -6.07 3.59 2.40
CA PHE A 45 -5.78 2.16 2.56
C PHE A 45 -4.86 1.64 1.45
N SER A 46 -5.11 2.02 0.20
CA SER A 46 -4.23 1.69 -0.93
C SER A 46 -2.82 2.25 -0.71
N GLY A 47 -2.72 3.50 -0.26
CA GLY A 47 -1.43 4.15 0.02
C GLY A 47 -0.65 3.46 1.13
N LEU A 48 -1.32 3.07 2.23
CA LEU A 48 -0.72 2.25 3.29
C LEU A 48 -0.28 0.87 2.77
N GLY A 49 -1.08 0.23 1.91
CA GLY A 49 -0.73 -1.05 1.29
C GLY A 49 0.57 -0.98 0.49
N TYR A 50 0.76 0.07 -0.30
CA TYR A 50 2.01 0.29 -1.04
C TYR A 50 3.21 0.57 -0.12
N LEU A 51 3.03 1.31 0.98
CA LEU A 51 4.11 1.52 1.95
C LEU A 51 4.55 0.21 2.64
N VAL A 52 3.60 -0.68 2.92
CA VAL A 52 3.90 -2.01 3.47
C VAL A 52 4.70 -2.85 2.46
N LEU A 53 4.39 -2.76 1.16
CA LEU A 53 5.17 -3.41 0.10
C LEU A 53 6.59 -2.83 -0.03
N THR A 54 6.76 -1.51 0.14
CA THR A 54 8.10 -0.89 0.21
C THR A 54 8.91 -1.45 1.38
N LEU A 55 8.31 -1.55 2.57
CA LEU A 55 8.96 -2.12 3.75
C LEU A 55 9.34 -3.59 3.53
N GLN A 56 8.48 -4.36 2.87
CA GLN A 56 8.78 -5.74 2.51
C GLN A 56 9.97 -5.82 1.56
N GLY A 57 10.02 -4.99 0.51
CA GLY A 57 11.16 -4.95 -0.40
C GLY A 57 12.47 -4.55 0.27
N ALA A 58 12.42 -3.65 1.26
CA ALA A 58 13.58 -3.28 2.08
C ALA A 58 14.07 -4.43 2.98
N VAL A 59 13.15 -5.24 3.54
CA VAL A 59 13.48 -6.42 4.34
C VAL A 59 14.06 -7.55 3.48
N VAL A 60 13.61 -7.69 2.22
CA VAL A 60 14.09 -8.71 1.28
C VAL A 60 15.44 -8.34 0.67
N LEU A 61 15.74 -7.03 0.54
CA LEU A 61 16.96 -6.50 -0.09
C LEU A 61 18.27 -7.19 0.34
N PRO A 62 18.58 -7.39 1.64
CA PRO A 62 19.83 -8.04 2.07
C PRO A 62 19.94 -9.52 1.69
N TYR A 63 18.84 -10.16 1.27
CA TYR A 63 18.81 -11.56 0.87
C TYR A 63 18.87 -11.76 -0.66
N LEU A 64 18.94 -10.67 -1.43
CA LEU A 64 19.00 -10.71 -2.89
C LEU A 64 20.39 -10.34 -3.40
N SER A 65 20.84 -11.00 -4.47
CA SER A 65 22.13 -10.76 -5.10
C SER A 65 21.98 -10.32 -6.55
N GLY A 66 22.87 -9.41 -6.99
CA GLY A 66 22.96 -8.98 -8.40
C GLY A 66 21.76 -8.19 -8.90
N GLY A 67 21.32 -8.44 -10.14
CA GLY A 67 20.26 -7.68 -10.81
C GLY A 67 18.89 -7.71 -10.13
N GLN A 68 18.63 -8.73 -9.30
CA GLN A 68 17.38 -8.85 -8.54
C GLN A 68 17.30 -7.83 -7.39
N ALA A 69 18.43 -7.49 -6.77
CA ALA A 69 18.49 -6.47 -5.72
C ALA A 69 18.18 -5.07 -6.29
N LEU A 70 18.69 -4.77 -7.48
CA LEU A 70 18.41 -3.51 -8.18
C LEU A 70 16.93 -3.37 -8.55
N LEU A 71 16.33 -4.42 -9.12
CA LEU A 71 14.90 -4.45 -9.45
C LEU A 71 14.02 -4.29 -8.20
N THR A 72 14.36 -4.96 -7.11
CA THR A 72 13.62 -4.87 -5.84
C THR A 72 13.73 -3.49 -5.21
N LEU A 73 14.90 -2.85 -5.30
CA LEU A 73 15.12 -1.48 -4.87
C LEU A 73 14.25 -0.50 -5.69
N LEU A 74 14.29 -0.61 -7.02
CA LEU A 74 13.48 0.24 -7.92
C LEU A 74 11.98 0.05 -7.65
N ALA A 75 11.52 -1.19 -7.50
CA ALA A 75 10.13 -1.49 -7.15
C ALA A 75 9.74 -0.89 -5.79
N SER A 76 10.61 -1.01 -4.79
CA SER A 76 10.37 -0.45 -3.45
C SER A 76 10.23 1.07 -3.46
N VAL A 77 11.09 1.77 -4.22
CA VAL A 77 11.03 3.22 -4.40
C VAL A 77 9.77 3.63 -5.17
N ALA A 78 9.41 2.90 -6.23
CA ALA A 78 8.19 3.15 -6.98
C ALA A 78 6.93 2.98 -6.10
N PHE A 79 6.87 1.91 -5.30
CA PHE A 79 5.80 1.70 -4.33
C PHE A 79 5.78 2.78 -3.24
N ALA A 80 6.94 3.26 -2.79
CA ALA A 80 7.01 4.33 -1.79
C ALA A 80 6.41 5.62 -2.34
N ALA A 81 6.81 6.00 -3.56
CA ALA A 81 6.31 7.18 -4.25
C ALA A 81 4.79 7.09 -4.50
N LEU A 82 4.30 5.94 -4.98
CA LEU A 82 2.87 5.69 -5.17
C LEU A 82 2.09 5.73 -3.85
N GLY A 83 2.63 5.12 -2.80
CA GLY A 83 2.04 5.11 -1.46
C GLY A 83 1.87 6.52 -0.90
N ILE A 84 2.94 7.32 -0.91
CA ILE A 84 2.94 8.71 -0.46
C ILE A 84 1.98 9.57 -1.30
N PHE A 85 1.99 9.40 -2.63
CA PHE A 85 1.10 10.12 -3.53
C PHE A 85 -0.38 9.83 -3.21
N LEU A 86 -0.74 8.55 -3.05
CA LEU A 86 -2.10 8.13 -2.73
C LEU A 86 -2.54 8.61 -1.34
N LEU A 87 -1.66 8.59 -0.34
CA LEU A 87 -1.93 9.13 0.99
C LEU A 87 -2.19 10.64 0.94
N ASN A 88 -1.32 11.39 0.28
CA ASN A 88 -1.48 12.84 0.13
C ASN A 88 -2.77 13.19 -0.62
N TRP A 89 -3.11 12.41 -1.66
CA TRP A 89 -4.35 12.60 -2.39
C TRP A 89 -5.58 12.24 -1.53
N GLY A 90 -5.53 11.13 -0.80
CA GLY A 90 -6.58 10.74 0.15
C GLY A 90 -6.81 11.80 1.23
N VAL A 91 -5.74 12.32 1.84
CA VAL A 91 -5.83 13.40 2.83
C VAL A 91 -6.42 14.68 2.22
N LYS A 92 -6.01 15.06 1.00
CA LYS A 92 -6.61 16.20 0.27
C LYS A 92 -8.10 15.99 0.00
N LEU A 93 -8.51 14.79 -0.41
CA LEU A 93 -9.93 14.46 -0.61
C LEU A 93 -10.72 14.52 0.69
N ARG A 94 -10.14 14.05 1.81
CA ARG A 94 -10.76 14.15 3.14
C ARG A 94 -10.97 15.61 3.55
N LYS A 95 -9.96 16.48 3.37
CA LYS A 95 -10.08 17.92 3.68
C LYS A 95 -11.22 18.57 2.88
N LYS A 96 -11.25 18.34 1.56
CA LYS A 96 -12.35 18.80 0.69
C LYS A 96 -13.73 18.28 1.15
N ALA A 97 -13.83 17.01 1.52
CA ALA A 97 -15.09 16.41 1.98
C ALA A 97 -15.54 16.88 3.38
N LEU A 98 -14.63 17.41 4.19
CA LEU A 98 -14.91 18.00 5.50
C LEU A 98 -15.13 19.51 5.45
N GLY A 99 -15.04 20.15 4.27
CA GLY A 99 -15.20 21.59 4.12
C GLY A 99 -14.09 22.41 4.83
N LYS A 100 -12.92 21.79 5.05
CA LYS A 100 -11.75 22.40 5.69
C LYS A 100 -10.61 22.63 4.70
#